data_AF-A0A949EEI9-F1
#
_entry.id   AF-A0A949EEI9-F1
#
_cell.length_a   1.000
_cell.length_b   1.000
_cell.length_c   1.000
_cell.angle_alpha   90.00
_cell.angle_beta   90.00
_cell.angle_gamma   90.00
#
_symmetry.space_group_name_H-M   'P 1'
#
loop_
_entity.id
_entity.type
_entity.pdbx_description
1 polymer ?
#
loop_
_entity_poly.entity_id
_entity_poly.type
_entity_poly.pdbx_seq_one_letter_code
_entity_poly.pdbx_strand_id
1 'polypeptide(L)'
;MQKISASAPAEKTVGGPQLAEELRIQSEKCIECKLCRKECHFLRKYGSPKHIADTFDPASPQSQMMPFECSLCQLCAAVCPVKINPAAMFLEMRREAVNRGAQDFSDYGVIMNYEKRGTSRRYSYYGLPESCDTVLFPGCTLPGTRPDKVKALFEHLQQTIPSLGIVLDCCTKPSHDLGREKHFQAMFSEMKDYLLQHRVKNVLVACPNCYRVFKQYGERLQVKTVYEHLATTSLPRTANIAGAVTVHDPCGTRNEEQIHAVIRRLATEKSLTIQEMKHHGVRSICCGEGGSVGCVNPDFSKGWGIRRKGEADGVRILTYCAGCANFLGRLNPTSHILDLLFEPEATLAGTVKISKAPWTYLNRLRLKSYFKKHINAAATRERTFTGEEQSRGLMLKRMVILLALVAVIVAVRMSGATQYLEQEKLRALIAGYGALAPVIYMLSYAVAPSLFLPGLPLTIVGGILFGPLWGVVYTIISATVGACVAFLISRYIGRDWIESKLRSSRWKKLDEMVENHGWKAVAFTRVIPLFPFNLLNYAFGLTRVKFLHYALATFVCMLPACIAYIVFSSSLLNVLRGQITPEFLIGIALIIGVSVMPAVYKKIKARRAGR
;
A
#
# COMPACT_ATOMS: atom_id res chain seq x y z
N MET A 1 -14.95 21.54 55.91
CA MET A 1 -14.41 22.19 54.69
C MET A 1 -13.82 21.12 53.78
N GLN A 2 -14.56 20.67 52.77
CA GLN A 2 -13.96 20.06 51.57
C GLN A 2 -14.96 20.30 50.44
N LYS A 3 -14.61 21.25 49.57
CA LYS A 3 -15.45 21.71 48.46
C LYS A 3 -15.57 20.59 47.44
N ILE A 4 -16.80 20.14 47.22
CA ILE A 4 -17.21 19.41 46.03
C ILE A 4 -17.02 20.38 44.86
N SER A 5 -15.93 20.23 44.09
CA SER A 5 -15.80 20.96 42.82
C SER A 5 -16.71 20.27 41.82
N ALA A 6 -17.81 20.92 41.47
CA ALA A 6 -18.58 20.59 40.29
C ALA A 6 -17.63 20.57 39.09
N SER A 7 -17.42 19.39 38.50
CA SER A 7 -16.74 19.27 37.22
C SER A 7 -17.54 20.06 36.20
N ALA A 8 -16.94 21.13 35.68
CA ALA A 8 -17.48 21.84 34.53
C ALA A 8 -17.75 20.85 33.39
N PRO A 9 -18.84 21.02 32.61
CA PRO A 9 -19.06 20.20 31.43
C PRO A 9 -17.84 20.32 30.52
N ALA A 10 -17.29 19.18 30.10
CA ALA A 10 -16.14 19.14 29.21
C ALA A 10 -16.42 20.05 28.00
N GLU A 11 -15.65 21.13 27.88
CA GLU A 11 -15.64 21.94 26.67
C GLU A 11 -15.44 20.99 25.50
N LYS A 12 -16.42 20.96 24.58
CA LYS A 12 -16.22 20.38 23.25
C LYS A 12 -15.00 21.09 22.69
N THR A 13 -13.82 20.47 22.75
CA THR A 13 -12.61 21.07 22.17
C THR A 13 -12.86 21.16 20.68
N VAL A 14 -13.32 22.32 20.23
CA VAL A 14 -13.48 22.65 18.82
C VAL A 14 -12.10 22.39 18.19
N GLY A 15 -12.08 21.73 17.03
CA GLY A 15 -10.82 21.44 16.35
C GLY A 15 -10.02 22.71 16.01
N GLY A 16 -8.86 22.57 15.36
CA GLY A 16 -8.04 23.73 14.98
C GLY A 16 -8.84 24.85 14.28
N PRO A 17 -8.38 26.12 14.30
CA PRO A 17 -9.19 27.27 13.90
C PRO A 17 -9.71 27.18 12.45
N GLN A 18 -8.94 26.58 11.54
CA GLN A 18 -9.38 26.33 10.17
C GLN A 18 -10.54 25.33 10.08
N LEU A 19 -10.49 24.25 10.87
CA LEU A 19 -11.58 23.27 10.93
C LEU A 19 -12.84 23.90 11.54
N ALA A 20 -12.70 24.70 12.60
CA ALA A 20 -13.82 25.40 13.22
C ALA A 20 -14.57 26.27 12.22
N GLU A 21 -13.84 27.04 11.41
CA GLU A 21 -14.43 27.90 10.38
C GLU A 21 -15.11 27.09 9.27
N GLU A 22 -14.47 26.03 8.78
CA GLU A 22 -15.06 25.16 7.75
C GLU A 22 -16.35 24.47 8.26
N LEU A 23 -16.36 23.97 9.50
CA LEU A 23 -17.56 23.41 10.13
C LEU A 23 -18.68 24.44 10.21
N ARG A 24 -18.37 25.65 10.67
CA ARG A 24 -19.34 26.75 10.79
C ARG A 24 -19.93 27.13 9.43
N ILE A 25 -19.10 27.27 8.39
CA ILE A 25 -19.55 27.55 7.02
C ILE A 25 -20.54 26.47 6.54
N GLN A 26 -20.22 25.19 6.73
CA GLN A 26 -21.13 24.13 6.29
C GLN A 26 -22.40 24.07 7.13
N SER A 27 -22.31 24.29 8.45
CA SER A 27 -23.44 24.29 9.37
C SER A 27 -24.44 25.41 9.02
N GLU A 28 -23.97 26.63 8.86
CA GLU A 28 -24.84 27.81 8.72
C GLU A 28 -25.36 27.98 7.29
N LYS A 29 -24.53 27.71 6.28
CA LYS A 29 -24.86 28.06 4.88
C LYS A 29 -25.46 26.92 4.08
N CYS A 30 -25.28 25.66 4.48
CA CYS A 30 -25.78 24.54 3.69
C CYS A 30 -27.30 24.41 3.80
N ILE A 31 -28.00 24.66 2.69
CA ILE A 31 -29.47 24.58 2.58
C ILE A 31 -30.02 23.15 2.35
N GLU A 32 -29.19 22.12 2.54
CA GLU A 32 -29.58 20.70 2.43
C GLU A 32 -30.31 20.27 1.13
N CYS A 33 -30.07 20.97 0.01
CA CYS A 33 -30.71 20.72 -1.30
C CYS A 33 -30.48 19.33 -1.94
N LYS A 34 -29.69 18.45 -1.30
CA LYS A 34 -29.37 17.06 -1.75
C LYS A 34 -28.59 16.92 -3.07
N LEU A 35 -28.29 18.00 -3.80
CA LEU A 35 -27.57 17.94 -5.08
C LEU A 35 -26.19 17.26 -4.98
N CYS A 36 -25.39 17.63 -3.98
CA CYS A 36 -24.07 17.03 -3.74
C CYS A 36 -24.14 15.54 -3.31
N ARG A 37 -25.28 15.09 -2.79
CA ARG A 37 -25.53 13.69 -2.40
C ARG A 37 -25.93 12.84 -3.61
N LYS A 38 -26.51 13.44 -4.65
CA LYS A 38 -27.07 12.71 -5.78
C LYS A 38 -26.04 11.79 -6.42
N GLU A 39 -24.81 12.24 -6.66
CA GLU A 39 -23.79 11.41 -7.34
C GLU A 39 -22.65 10.91 -6.42
N CYS A 40 -22.73 11.15 -5.11
CA CYS A 40 -21.66 10.88 -4.15
C CYS A 40 -22.00 9.72 -3.20
N HIS A 41 -21.34 8.56 -3.36
CA HIS A 41 -21.52 7.41 -2.46
C HIS A 41 -21.26 7.76 -0.98
N PHE A 42 -20.23 8.57 -0.72
CA PHE A 42 -19.87 9.03 0.61
C PHE A 42 -20.98 9.88 1.26
N LEU A 43 -21.48 10.93 0.59
CA LEU A 43 -22.55 11.78 1.14
C LEU A 43 -23.94 11.11 1.11
N ARG A 44 -24.13 10.05 0.32
CA ARG A 44 -25.32 9.19 0.43
C ARG A 44 -25.33 8.44 1.76
N LYS A 45 -24.19 7.88 2.16
CA LYS A 45 -24.02 7.14 3.42
C LYS A 45 -24.07 8.06 4.64
N TYR A 46 -23.31 9.16 4.65
CA TYR A 46 -23.08 9.97 5.85
C TYR A 46 -23.99 11.20 5.98
N GLY A 47 -24.78 11.55 4.96
CA GLY A 47 -25.71 12.68 5.04
C GLY A 47 -25.22 13.97 4.36
N SER A 48 -25.89 15.07 4.65
CA SER A 48 -25.57 16.40 4.09
C SER A 48 -24.28 16.97 4.71
N PRO A 49 -23.59 17.90 4.02
CA PRO A 49 -22.49 18.64 4.64
C PRO A 49 -22.88 19.33 5.95
N LYS A 50 -24.10 19.89 6.03
CA LYS A 50 -24.67 20.47 7.26
C LYS A 50 -24.70 19.45 8.39
N HIS A 51 -25.36 18.32 8.17
CA HIS A 51 -25.51 17.27 9.18
C HIS A 51 -24.15 16.78 9.67
N ILE A 52 -23.21 16.57 8.75
CA ILE A 52 -21.87 16.12 9.12
C ILE A 52 -21.14 17.19 9.94
N ALA A 53 -21.25 18.47 9.58
CA ALA A 53 -20.67 19.56 10.38
C ALA A 53 -21.29 19.66 11.78
N ASP A 54 -22.61 19.58 11.88
CA ASP A 54 -23.36 19.73 13.15
C ASP A 54 -23.10 18.57 14.12
N THR A 55 -22.76 17.39 13.59
CA THR A 55 -22.54 16.16 14.37
C THR A 55 -21.07 15.76 14.54
N PHE A 56 -20.15 16.48 13.89
CA PHE A 56 -18.73 16.14 13.95
C PHE A 56 -18.17 16.35 15.35
N ASP A 57 -17.61 15.28 15.91
CA ASP A 57 -16.89 15.31 17.17
C ASP A 57 -15.42 14.94 16.95
N PRO A 58 -14.47 15.90 17.09
CA PRO A 58 -13.05 15.64 16.88
C PRO A 58 -12.45 14.68 17.92
N ALA A 59 -13.13 14.37 19.03
CA ALA A 59 -12.69 13.38 20.01
C ALA A 59 -13.16 11.94 19.69
N SER A 60 -14.20 11.80 18.87
CA SER A 60 -14.80 10.50 18.52
C SER A 60 -13.98 9.76 17.44
N PRO A 61 -13.54 8.50 17.69
CA PRO A 61 -12.81 7.71 16.70
C PRO A 61 -13.59 7.51 15.38
N GLN A 62 -14.90 7.35 15.46
CA GLN A 62 -15.77 7.18 14.29
C GLN A 62 -15.78 8.45 13.43
N SER A 63 -15.91 9.62 14.06
CA SER A 63 -15.86 10.92 13.39
C SER A 63 -14.49 11.18 12.77
N GLN A 64 -13.40 10.80 13.42
CA GLN A 64 -12.04 10.96 12.90
C GLN A 64 -11.77 10.11 11.65
N MET A 65 -12.31 8.89 11.58
CA MET A 65 -12.08 7.97 10.46
C MET A 65 -12.95 8.27 9.24
N MET A 66 -14.18 8.75 9.43
CA MET A 66 -15.15 8.98 8.36
C MET A 66 -14.61 9.87 7.21
N PRO A 67 -13.95 11.03 7.44
CA PRO A 67 -13.43 11.91 6.39
C PRO A 67 -12.48 11.21 5.42
N PHE A 68 -11.82 10.13 5.85
CA PHE A 68 -10.90 9.34 5.03
C PHE A 68 -11.61 8.49 3.95
N GLU A 69 -12.93 8.31 4.05
CA GLU A 69 -13.77 7.69 3.01
C GLU A 69 -14.20 8.69 1.91
N CYS A 70 -13.94 9.99 2.07
CA CYS A 70 -14.19 11.00 1.04
C CYS A 70 -13.11 11.00 -0.06
N SER A 71 -13.47 11.12 -1.34
CA SER A 71 -12.44 11.16 -2.41
C SER A 71 -11.77 12.52 -2.61
N LEU A 72 -12.22 13.55 -1.89
CA LEU A 72 -11.80 14.95 -2.07
C LEU A 72 -11.87 15.42 -3.53
N CYS A 73 -12.82 14.87 -4.29
CA CYS A 73 -12.95 15.12 -5.73
C CYS A 73 -13.65 16.45 -6.07
N GLN A 74 -14.15 17.16 -5.05
CA GLN A 74 -14.81 18.47 -5.12
C GLN A 74 -16.08 18.55 -5.99
N LEU A 75 -16.68 17.40 -6.38
CA LEU A 75 -17.98 17.42 -7.07
C LEU A 75 -19.05 18.12 -6.21
N CYS A 76 -19.01 17.92 -4.89
CA CYS A 76 -19.93 18.55 -3.95
C CYS A 76 -19.88 20.09 -3.99
N ALA A 77 -18.70 20.68 -4.16
CA ALA A 77 -18.53 22.12 -4.29
C ALA A 77 -19.05 22.61 -5.65
N ALA A 78 -18.70 21.91 -6.74
CA ALA A 78 -19.09 22.29 -8.09
C ALA A 78 -20.61 22.27 -8.36
N VAL A 79 -21.36 21.44 -7.62
CA VAL A 79 -22.83 21.37 -7.75
C VAL A 79 -23.57 22.13 -6.64
N CYS A 80 -22.85 22.86 -5.78
CA CYS A 80 -23.44 23.56 -4.65
C CYS A 80 -24.07 24.90 -5.08
N PRO A 81 -25.38 25.12 -4.89
CA PRO A 81 -26.04 26.37 -5.29
C PRO A 81 -25.61 27.56 -4.43
N VAL A 82 -25.21 27.32 -3.18
CA VAL A 82 -24.77 28.35 -2.23
C VAL A 82 -23.24 28.49 -2.17
N LYS A 83 -22.52 27.88 -3.12
CA LYS A 83 -21.07 28.04 -3.34
C LYS A 83 -20.17 27.75 -2.12
N ILE A 84 -20.58 26.85 -1.22
CA ILE A 84 -19.72 26.32 -0.16
C ILE A 84 -18.90 25.11 -0.64
N ASN A 85 -17.77 24.84 0.02
CA ASN A 85 -16.85 23.77 -0.35
C ASN A 85 -16.76 22.66 0.72
N PRO A 86 -17.67 21.66 0.71
CA PRO A 86 -17.60 20.56 1.68
C PRO A 86 -16.29 19.77 1.64
N ALA A 87 -15.59 19.74 0.50
CA ALA A 87 -14.32 19.03 0.40
C ALA A 87 -13.18 19.70 1.17
N ALA A 88 -13.23 21.02 1.37
CA ALA A 88 -12.29 21.73 2.24
C ALA A 88 -12.49 21.32 3.69
N MET A 89 -13.73 21.34 4.18
CA MET A 89 -14.10 20.79 5.49
C MET A 89 -13.57 19.36 5.71
N PHE A 90 -13.79 18.44 4.76
CA PHE A 90 -13.28 17.06 4.91
C PHE A 90 -11.75 16.97 4.93
N LEU A 91 -11.04 17.87 4.25
CA LEU A 91 -9.58 17.92 4.31
C LEU A 91 -9.12 18.42 5.69
N GLU A 92 -9.76 19.44 6.25
CA GLU A 92 -9.48 19.91 7.62
C GLU A 92 -9.78 18.84 8.67
N MET A 93 -10.86 18.08 8.52
CA MET A 93 -11.15 16.95 9.42
C MET A 93 -10.04 15.89 9.38
N ARG A 94 -9.46 15.60 8.20
CA ARG A 94 -8.30 14.69 8.09
C ARG A 94 -7.07 15.27 8.78
N ARG A 95 -6.78 16.57 8.58
CA ARG A 95 -5.65 17.27 9.21
C ARG A 95 -5.77 17.22 10.74
N GLU A 96 -6.97 17.48 11.27
CA GLU A 96 -7.26 17.39 12.70
C GLU A 96 -7.02 15.97 13.25
N ALA A 97 -7.53 14.94 12.56
CA ALA A 97 -7.31 13.55 12.96
C ALA A 97 -5.82 13.17 12.99
N VAL A 98 -5.01 13.69 12.06
CA VAL A 98 -3.55 13.51 12.04
C VAL A 98 -2.87 14.28 13.16
N ASN A 99 -3.26 15.53 13.41
CA ASN A 99 -2.69 16.36 14.47
C ASN A 99 -2.94 15.78 15.87
N ARG A 100 -4.08 15.12 16.08
CA ARG A 100 -4.40 14.39 17.32
C ARG A 100 -3.71 13.04 17.45
N GLY A 101 -2.98 12.60 16.43
CA GLY A 101 -2.35 11.28 16.39
C GLY A 101 -3.35 10.12 16.31
N ALA A 102 -4.61 10.39 15.93
CA ALA A 102 -5.67 9.39 15.87
C ALA A 102 -5.58 8.51 14.61
N GLN A 103 -4.95 9.00 13.55
CA GLN A 103 -4.91 8.31 12.27
C GLN A 103 -3.82 7.23 12.21
N ASP A 104 -4.24 5.97 12.04
CA ASP A 104 -3.34 4.87 11.65
C ASP A 104 -3.19 4.81 10.12
N PHE A 105 -1.94 4.93 9.67
CA PHE A 105 -1.60 4.90 8.26
C PHE A 105 -1.28 3.51 7.71
N SER A 106 -1.40 2.45 8.50
CA SER A 106 -1.14 1.07 8.09
C SER A 106 -1.96 0.63 6.86
N ASP A 107 -3.20 1.12 6.75
CA ASP A 107 -4.08 0.86 5.60
C ASP A 107 -3.63 1.60 4.33
N TYR A 108 -2.84 2.67 4.46
CA TYR A 108 -2.31 3.51 3.37
C TYR A 108 -0.88 3.15 2.94
N GLY A 109 -0.31 2.07 3.48
CA GLY A 109 1.09 1.70 3.23
C GLY A 109 1.47 1.61 1.75
N VAL A 110 0.55 1.22 0.85
CA VAL A 110 0.81 1.18 -0.60
C VAL A 110 1.09 2.57 -1.17
N ILE A 111 0.19 3.54 -0.91
CA ILE A 111 0.31 4.89 -1.47
C ILE A 111 1.44 5.67 -0.78
N MET A 112 1.63 5.49 0.52
CA MET A 112 2.73 6.15 1.25
C MET A 112 4.09 5.63 0.80
N ASN A 113 4.25 4.32 0.62
CA ASN A 113 5.50 3.78 0.08
C ASN A 113 5.74 4.23 -1.36
N TYR A 114 4.67 4.37 -2.15
CA TYR A 114 4.77 4.90 -3.50
C TYR A 114 5.27 6.36 -3.52
N GLU A 115 4.71 7.22 -2.66
CA GLU A 115 5.16 8.60 -2.48
C GLU A 115 6.61 8.65 -1.96
N LYS A 116 6.94 7.89 -0.91
CA LYS A 116 8.29 7.83 -0.32
C LYS A 116 9.35 7.39 -1.33
N ARG A 117 9.03 6.41 -2.19
CA ARG A 117 9.92 6.07 -3.31
C ARG A 117 9.97 7.20 -4.32
N GLY A 118 8.82 7.81 -4.60
CA GLY A 118 8.67 8.92 -5.51
C GLY A 118 9.59 10.09 -5.22
N THR A 119 9.77 10.42 -3.94
CA THR A 119 10.63 11.49 -3.42
C THR A 119 12.03 11.02 -3.03
N SER A 120 12.37 9.74 -3.21
CA SER A 120 13.69 9.24 -2.83
C SER A 120 14.78 9.65 -3.84
N ARG A 121 16.02 9.76 -3.37
CA ARG A 121 17.22 9.97 -4.21
C ARG A 121 17.25 9.07 -5.43
N ARG A 122 16.89 7.80 -5.25
CA ARG A 122 16.95 6.77 -6.30
C ARG A 122 16.05 7.09 -7.49
N TYR A 123 14.85 7.61 -7.26
CA TYR A 123 13.85 7.86 -8.31
C TYR A 123 13.63 9.32 -8.66
N SER A 124 14.24 10.25 -7.92
CA SER A 124 14.22 11.68 -8.22
C SER A 124 15.41 12.11 -9.07
N TYR A 125 15.19 13.09 -9.93
CA TYR A 125 16.24 13.76 -10.71
C TYR A 125 15.77 15.11 -11.24
N TYR A 126 16.64 16.10 -11.11
CA TYR A 126 16.46 17.46 -11.60
C TYR A 126 17.60 17.68 -12.58
N GLY A 127 17.28 17.93 -13.84
CA GLY A 127 18.25 18.31 -14.87
C GLY A 127 17.86 19.67 -15.41
N LEU A 128 18.63 20.70 -15.04
CA LEU A 128 18.37 22.09 -15.41
C LEU A 128 19.49 22.55 -16.36
N PRO A 129 19.21 22.76 -17.66
CA PRO A 129 20.15 23.37 -18.59
C PRO A 129 20.58 24.78 -18.19
N GLU A 130 21.61 25.30 -18.87
CA GLU A 130 21.95 26.71 -18.77
C GLU A 130 20.76 27.59 -19.22
N SER A 131 20.53 28.69 -18.50
CA SER A 131 19.38 29.58 -18.74
C SER A 131 18.00 28.89 -18.68
N CYS A 132 17.87 27.81 -17.92
CA CYS A 132 16.61 27.13 -17.69
C CYS A 132 15.66 27.98 -16.82
N ASP A 133 14.55 28.43 -17.42
CA ASP A 133 13.45 29.11 -16.70
C ASP A 133 12.16 28.26 -16.63
N THR A 134 12.11 27.16 -17.39
CA THR A 134 10.93 26.34 -17.58
C THR A 134 11.29 24.86 -17.39
N VAL A 135 10.50 24.14 -16.59
CA VAL A 135 10.70 22.71 -16.36
C VAL A 135 9.47 21.88 -16.71
N LEU A 136 9.69 20.69 -17.28
CA LEU A 136 8.68 19.65 -17.38
C LEU A 136 8.63 18.87 -16.06
N PHE A 137 7.45 18.84 -15.45
CA PHE A 137 7.12 18.00 -14.31
C PHE A 137 6.06 16.97 -14.72
N PRO A 138 6.47 15.75 -15.17
CA PRO A 138 5.54 14.76 -15.69
C PRO A 138 4.66 14.11 -14.60
N GLY A 139 4.93 14.40 -13.33
CA GLY A 139 4.36 13.70 -12.19
C GLY A 139 5.05 12.36 -11.92
N CYS A 140 4.58 11.65 -10.89
CA CYS A 140 5.26 10.44 -10.41
C CYS A 140 4.84 9.14 -11.11
N THR A 141 3.65 9.10 -11.73
CA THR A 141 3.09 7.87 -12.34
C THR A 141 3.49 7.68 -13.79
N LEU A 142 3.43 8.74 -14.61
CA LEU A 142 3.76 8.67 -16.04
C LEU A 142 5.17 8.12 -16.31
N PRO A 143 6.23 8.56 -15.60
CA PRO A 143 7.58 8.00 -15.74
C PRO A 143 7.70 6.48 -15.56
N GLY A 144 6.78 5.87 -14.80
CA GLY A 144 6.76 4.42 -14.61
C GLY A 144 5.87 3.69 -15.60
N THR A 145 4.66 4.21 -15.84
CA THR A 145 3.67 3.51 -16.68
C THR A 145 3.90 3.71 -18.17
N ARG A 146 4.42 4.89 -18.56
CA ARG A 146 4.53 5.39 -19.94
C ARG A 146 5.86 6.15 -20.14
N PRO A 147 7.02 5.53 -19.83
CA PRO A 147 8.31 6.22 -19.88
C PRO A 147 8.60 6.80 -21.28
N ASP A 148 8.29 6.05 -22.34
CA ASP A 148 8.56 6.46 -23.72
C ASP A 148 7.73 7.69 -24.11
N LYS A 149 6.50 7.81 -23.58
CA LYS A 149 5.65 8.99 -23.79
C LYS A 149 6.19 10.21 -23.06
N VAL A 150 6.77 10.04 -21.87
CA VAL A 150 7.42 11.13 -21.15
C VAL A 150 8.67 11.60 -21.90
N LYS A 151 9.46 10.66 -22.43
CA LYS A 151 10.62 10.98 -23.27
C LYS A 151 10.19 11.74 -24.54
N ALA A 152 9.27 11.18 -25.32
CA ALA A 152 8.80 11.81 -26.56
C ALA A 152 8.14 13.18 -26.30
N LEU A 153 7.42 13.33 -25.19
CA LEU A 153 6.87 14.62 -24.78
C LEU A 153 7.97 15.63 -24.47
N PHE A 154 9.01 15.24 -23.73
CA PHE A 154 10.14 16.14 -23.44
C PHE A 154 10.86 16.58 -24.71
N GLU A 155 11.22 15.63 -25.58
CA GLU A 155 11.88 15.89 -26.87
C GLU A 155 11.04 16.81 -27.77
N HIS A 156 9.72 16.62 -27.80
CA HIS A 156 8.81 17.49 -28.54
C HIS A 156 8.75 18.90 -27.95
N LEU A 157 8.64 19.04 -26.63
CA LEU A 157 8.59 20.35 -25.98
C LEU A 157 9.91 21.13 -26.17
N GLN A 158 11.06 20.46 -26.22
CA GLN A 158 12.36 21.08 -26.47
C GLN A 158 12.46 21.78 -27.82
N GLN A 159 11.66 21.40 -28.82
CA GLN A 159 11.60 22.09 -30.12
C GLN A 159 11.12 23.54 -29.97
N THR A 160 10.30 23.82 -28.95
CA THR A 160 9.76 25.16 -28.66
C THR A 160 10.41 25.82 -27.45
N ILE A 161 11.03 25.04 -26.57
CA ILE A 161 11.71 25.49 -25.35
C ILE A 161 13.10 24.83 -25.28
N PRO A 162 14.12 25.35 -25.99
CA PRO A 162 15.43 24.70 -26.06
C PRO A 162 16.10 24.48 -24.71
N SER A 163 15.92 25.39 -23.74
CA SER A 163 16.46 25.30 -22.37
C SER A 163 15.54 24.57 -21.38
N LEU A 164 14.56 23.79 -21.85
CA LEU A 164 13.63 23.06 -21.02
C LEU A 164 14.35 22.10 -20.06
N GLY A 165 14.11 22.26 -18.76
CA GLY A 165 14.57 21.33 -17.73
C GLY A 165 13.59 20.19 -17.48
N ILE A 166 14.06 19.13 -16.81
CA ILE A 166 13.20 18.02 -16.35
C ILE A 166 13.26 17.92 -14.83
N VAL A 167 12.09 17.69 -14.22
CA VAL A 167 11.99 17.36 -12.80
C VAL A 167 11.22 16.07 -12.64
N LEU A 168 11.95 14.98 -12.43
CA LEU A 168 11.39 13.70 -12.01
C LEU A 168 11.25 13.72 -10.48
N ASP A 169 10.04 14.01 -9.97
CA ASP A 169 9.75 13.96 -8.54
C ASP A 169 8.25 13.71 -8.27
N CYS A 170 7.85 13.67 -7.00
CA CYS A 170 6.48 13.64 -6.55
C CYS A 170 6.08 14.98 -5.93
N CYS A 171 4.91 15.50 -6.32
CA CYS A 171 4.31 16.70 -5.71
C CYS A 171 3.73 16.45 -4.29
N THR A 172 3.94 15.26 -3.72
CA THR A 172 3.48 14.87 -2.37
C THR A 172 1.98 15.03 -2.11
N LYS A 173 1.18 14.99 -3.18
CA LYS A 173 -0.28 15.05 -3.10
C LYS A 173 -0.88 13.96 -2.20
N PRO A 174 -0.43 12.69 -2.20
CA PRO A 174 -0.95 11.71 -1.27
C PRO A 174 -0.87 12.14 0.20
N SER A 175 0.27 12.67 0.65
CA SER A 175 0.40 13.21 2.00
C SER A 175 -0.53 14.40 2.26
N HIS A 176 -0.66 15.31 1.30
CA HIS A 176 -1.63 16.42 1.38
C HIS A 176 -3.05 15.88 1.59
N ASP A 177 -3.53 15.00 0.71
CA ASP A 177 -4.88 14.45 0.76
C ASP A 177 -5.13 13.60 2.01
N LEU A 178 -4.09 13.01 2.61
CA LEU A 178 -4.15 12.25 3.86
C LEU A 178 -4.07 13.12 5.12
N GLY A 179 -4.03 14.45 4.98
CA GLY A 179 -3.96 15.38 6.11
C GLY A 179 -2.58 15.46 6.77
N ARG A 180 -1.52 14.89 6.17
CA ARG A 180 -0.13 14.98 6.65
C ARG A 180 0.47 16.34 6.29
N GLU A 181 -0.16 17.41 6.76
CA GLU A 181 0.10 18.78 6.31
C GLU A 181 1.55 19.20 6.52
N LYS A 182 2.10 18.99 7.72
CA LYS A 182 3.49 19.32 8.05
C LYS A 182 4.48 18.64 7.09
N HIS A 183 4.25 17.35 6.80
CA HIS A 183 5.10 16.60 5.88
C HIS A 183 4.98 17.09 4.44
N PHE A 184 3.75 17.33 3.99
CA PHE A 184 3.49 17.87 2.66
C PHE A 184 4.16 19.23 2.47
N GLN A 185 3.95 20.16 3.41
CA GLN A 185 4.53 21.51 3.37
C GLN A 185 6.06 21.46 3.35
N ALA A 186 6.68 20.65 4.22
CA ALA A 186 8.12 20.49 4.26
C ALA A 186 8.66 19.95 2.93
N MET A 187 8.06 18.90 2.38
CA MET A 187 8.55 18.26 1.16
C MET A 187 8.28 19.09 -0.10
N PHE A 188 7.13 19.74 -0.21
CA PHE A 188 6.78 20.51 -1.38
C PHE A 188 7.53 21.85 -1.41
N SER A 189 7.60 22.56 -0.27
CA SER A 189 8.31 23.85 -0.19
C SER A 189 9.79 23.69 -0.47
N GLU A 190 10.43 22.65 0.08
CA GLU A 190 11.86 22.39 -0.18
C GLU A 190 12.16 22.18 -1.68
N MET A 191 11.26 21.53 -2.42
CA MET A 191 11.38 21.41 -3.88
C MET A 191 11.10 22.73 -4.59
N LYS A 192 10.02 23.43 -4.21
CA LYS A 192 9.64 24.73 -4.77
C LYS A 192 10.80 25.71 -4.67
N ASP A 193 11.38 25.82 -3.47
CA ASP A 193 12.44 26.77 -3.16
C ASP A 193 13.72 26.46 -3.96
N TYR A 194 14.06 25.17 -4.12
CA TYR A 194 15.17 24.78 -4.98
C TYR A 194 14.96 25.22 -6.44
N LEU A 195 13.76 25.07 -6.99
CA LEU A 195 13.44 25.52 -8.35
C LEU A 195 13.57 27.04 -8.47
N LEU A 196 13.02 27.80 -7.51
CA LEU A 196 13.10 29.26 -7.49
C LEU A 196 14.55 29.78 -7.35
N GLN A 197 15.37 29.13 -6.52
CA GLN A 197 16.79 29.45 -6.37
C GLN A 197 17.58 29.27 -7.68
N HIS A 198 17.16 28.29 -8.50
CA HIS A 198 17.74 28.04 -9.83
C HIS A 198 17.02 28.79 -10.96
N ARG A 199 16.29 29.87 -10.62
CA ARG A 199 15.64 30.80 -11.57
C ARG A 199 14.54 30.17 -12.43
N VAL A 200 14.03 28.99 -12.05
CA VAL A 200 12.84 28.42 -12.68
C VAL A 200 11.64 29.30 -12.34
N LYS A 201 10.91 29.72 -13.37
CA LYS A 201 9.69 30.53 -13.30
C LYS A 201 8.46 29.73 -13.72
N ASN A 202 8.60 28.84 -14.69
CA ASN A 202 7.50 28.12 -15.31
C ASN A 202 7.58 26.61 -15.05
N VAL A 203 6.45 25.99 -14.71
CA VAL A 203 6.33 24.54 -14.52
C VAL A 203 5.25 24.01 -15.45
N LEU A 204 5.67 23.24 -16.45
CA LEU A 204 4.78 22.48 -17.33
C LEU A 204 4.45 21.14 -16.69
N VAL A 205 3.19 20.91 -16.34
CA VAL A 205 2.74 19.67 -15.69
C VAL A 205 1.96 18.78 -16.64
N ALA A 206 2.25 17.48 -16.64
CA ALA A 206 1.46 16.49 -17.38
C ALA A 206 0.30 15.88 -16.55
N CYS A 207 0.32 16.12 -15.24
CA CYS A 207 -0.62 15.52 -14.31
C CYS A 207 -1.54 16.57 -13.67
N PRO A 208 -2.89 16.47 -13.79
CA PRO A 208 -3.86 17.37 -13.17
C PRO A 208 -3.72 17.51 -11.66
N ASN A 209 -3.27 16.44 -11.02
CA ASN A 209 -3.01 16.44 -9.58
C ASN A 209 -1.79 17.30 -9.22
N CYS A 210 -0.74 17.26 -10.05
CA CYS A 210 0.41 18.15 -9.90
C CYS A 210 -0.01 19.59 -10.21
N TYR A 211 -0.80 19.82 -11.26
CA TYR A 211 -1.37 21.14 -11.57
C TYR A 211 -2.05 21.75 -10.36
N ARG A 212 -2.96 21.02 -9.71
CA ARG A 212 -3.67 21.50 -8.52
C ARG A 212 -2.71 21.90 -7.39
N VAL A 213 -1.73 21.04 -7.09
CA VAL A 213 -0.76 21.29 -6.02
C VAL A 213 0.10 22.51 -6.33
N PHE A 214 0.67 22.58 -7.53
CA PHE A 214 1.50 23.72 -7.93
C PHE A 214 0.68 25.02 -8.02
N LYS A 215 -0.55 24.98 -8.52
CA LYS A 215 -1.42 26.16 -8.58
C LYS A 215 -1.76 26.68 -7.18
N GLN A 216 -1.99 25.79 -6.23
CA GLN A 216 -2.38 26.17 -4.87
C GLN A 216 -1.19 26.55 -3.97
N TYR A 217 -0.04 25.90 -4.11
CA TYR A 217 1.09 26.04 -3.19
C TYR A 217 2.40 26.52 -3.86
N GLY A 218 2.41 26.69 -5.17
CA GLY A 218 3.60 27.08 -5.95
C GLY A 218 3.91 28.58 -5.92
N GLU A 219 2.93 29.42 -5.57
CA GLU A 219 3.02 30.88 -5.37
C GLU A 219 3.68 31.65 -6.53
N ARG A 220 5.02 31.65 -6.56
CA ARG A 220 5.87 32.38 -7.51
C ARG A 220 6.12 31.62 -8.81
N LEU A 221 5.76 30.35 -8.87
CA LEU A 221 5.86 29.51 -10.06
C LEU A 221 4.60 29.68 -10.92
N GLN A 222 4.76 29.98 -12.20
CA GLN A 222 3.69 29.94 -13.19
C GLN A 222 3.47 28.50 -13.64
N VAL A 223 2.22 28.04 -13.60
CA VAL A 223 1.90 26.63 -13.81
C VAL A 223 0.96 26.51 -15.01
N LYS A 224 1.36 25.73 -16.00
CA LYS A 224 0.51 25.37 -17.16
C LYS A 224 0.57 23.87 -17.36
N THR A 225 -0.50 23.29 -17.91
CA THR A 225 -0.43 21.92 -18.37
C THR A 225 0.36 21.82 -19.67
N VAL A 226 0.99 20.66 -19.90
CA VAL A 226 1.61 20.37 -21.20
C VAL A 226 0.59 20.40 -22.35
N TYR A 227 -0.70 20.16 -22.05
CA TYR A 227 -1.77 20.14 -23.04
C TYR A 227 -2.10 21.54 -23.54
N GLU A 228 -2.16 22.52 -22.64
CA GLU A 228 -2.32 23.93 -23.01
C GLU A 228 -1.17 24.39 -23.91
N HIS A 229 0.07 24.02 -23.56
CA HIS A 229 1.25 24.34 -24.37
C HIS A 229 1.17 23.73 -25.77
N LEU A 230 0.84 22.44 -25.86
CA LEU A 230 0.70 21.72 -27.14
C LEU A 230 -0.42 22.29 -28.02
N ALA A 231 -1.53 22.76 -27.44
CA ALA A 231 -2.64 23.35 -28.20
C ALA A 231 -2.32 24.75 -28.78
N THR A 232 -1.28 25.42 -28.27
CA THR A 232 -0.83 26.73 -28.76
C THR A 232 0.40 26.67 -29.67
N THR A 233 1.06 25.51 -29.74
CA THR A 233 2.27 25.33 -30.52
C THR A 233 2.02 24.34 -31.66
N SER A 234 2.57 23.13 -31.56
CA SER A 234 2.38 22.08 -32.56
C SER A 234 2.15 20.74 -31.89
N LEU A 235 1.36 19.89 -32.54
CA LEU A 235 1.17 18.51 -32.11
C LEU A 235 2.26 17.61 -32.69
N PRO A 236 2.56 16.47 -32.03
CA PRO A 236 3.36 15.42 -32.64
C PRO A 236 2.78 15.01 -33.99
N ARG A 237 3.65 14.90 -35.01
CA ARG A 237 3.31 14.44 -36.36
C ARG A 237 3.04 12.93 -36.33
N THR A 238 1.78 12.57 -36.08
CA THR A 238 1.28 11.19 -36.01
C THR A 238 -0.02 11.09 -36.83
N ALA A 239 -0.38 9.87 -37.25
CA ALA A 239 -1.55 9.63 -38.08
C ALA A 239 -2.85 10.20 -37.46
N ASN A 240 -3.71 10.74 -38.32
CA ASN A 240 -5.08 11.07 -37.93
C ASN A 240 -5.90 9.78 -37.91
N ILE A 241 -6.79 9.66 -36.93
CA ILE A 241 -7.54 8.43 -36.69
C ILE A 241 -9.02 8.75 -36.54
N ALA A 242 -9.85 7.96 -37.20
CA ALA A 242 -11.30 8.04 -37.03
C ALA A 242 -11.73 7.14 -35.87
N GLY A 243 -12.64 7.64 -35.02
CA GLY A 243 -13.19 6.86 -33.92
C GLY A 243 -13.99 7.73 -32.95
N ALA A 244 -14.84 7.09 -32.15
CA ALA A 244 -15.57 7.74 -31.08
C ALA A 244 -14.84 7.55 -29.74
N VAL A 245 -14.70 8.63 -28.98
CA VAL A 245 -14.18 8.62 -27.60
C VAL A 245 -15.07 9.47 -26.70
N THR A 246 -14.97 9.25 -25.41
CA THR A 246 -15.60 10.09 -24.40
C THR A 246 -14.57 10.66 -23.43
N VAL A 247 -14.73 11.87 -22.92
CA VAL A 247 -13.71 12.54 -22.09
C VAL A 247 -14.04 12.43 -20.61
N HIS A 248 -13.09 11.93 -19.82
CA HIS A 248 -13.15 11.99 -18.36
C HIS A 248 -12.20 13.07 -17.83
N ASP A 249 -12.78 14.20 -17.40
CA ASP A 249 -12.07 15.31 -16.77
C ASP A 249 -11.72 14.98 -15.30
N PRO A 250 -10.42 14.89 -14.93
CA PRO A 250 -9.98 14.56 -13.59
C PRO A 250 -10.28 15.67 -12.57
N CYS A 251 -10.50 15.27 -11.31
CA CYS A 251 -10.81 16.21 -10.23
C CYS A 251 -9.71 17.24 -9.91
N GLY A 252 -8.47 17.01 -10.37
CA GLY A 252 -7.35 17.94 -10.19
C GLY A 252 -7.52 19.27 -10.94
N THR A 253 -8.26 19.24 -12.05
CA THR A 253 -8.50 20.40 -12.94
C THR A 253 -9.99 20.72 -13.05
N ARG A 254 -10.82 20.26 -12.10
CA ARG A 254 -12.29 20.37 -12.19
C ARG A 254 -12.80 21.76 -12.54
N ASN A 255 -12.18 22.81 -12.00
CA ASN A 255 -12.62 24.19 -12.19
C ASN A 255 -11.83 24.90 -13.31
N GLU A 256 -11.10 24.14 -14.13
CA GLU A 256 -10.26 24.65 -15.21
C GLU A 256 -10.90 24.33 -16.57
N GLU A 257 -12.02 25.00 -16.86
CA GLU A 257 -12.79 24.76 -18.10
C GLU A 257 -11.95 24.98 -19.38
N GLN A 258 -10.95 25.86 -19.32
CA GLN A 258 -10.00 26.06 -20.41
C GLN A 258 -9.19 24.79 -20.69
N ILE A 259 -8.71 24.10 -19.64
CA ILE A 259 -8.00 22.82 -19.80
C ILE A 259 -8.96 21.76 -20.37
N HIS A 260 -10.21 21.74 -19.93
CA HIS A 260 -11.23 20.83 -20.45
C HIS A 260 -11.46 21.02 -21.96
N ALA A 261 -11.56 22.28 -22.41
CA ALA A 261 -11.71 22.62 -23.81
C ALA A 261 -10.48 22.24 -24.64
N VAL A 262 -9.27 22.51 -24.11
CA VAL A 262 -8.00 22.12 -24.73
C VAL A 262 -7.95 20.61 -24.99
N ILE A 263 -8.33 19.79 -24.00
CA ILE A 263 -8.31 18.31 -24.14
C ILE A 263 -9.23 17.84 -25.26
N ARG A 264 -10.41 18.46 -25.40
CA ARG A 264 -11.36 18.15 -26.48
C ARG A 264 -10.81 18.57 -27.83
N ARG A 265 -10.28 19.80 -27.93
CA ARG A 265 -9.62 20.31 -29.13
C ARG A 265 -8.50 19.39 -29.60
N LEU A 266 -7.62 18.95 -28.71
CA LEU A 266 -6.53 18.03 -29.01
C LEU A 266 -7.02 16.67 -29.56
N ALA A 267 -8.15 16.17 -29.06
CA ALA A 267 -8.74 14.93 -29.57
C ALA A 267 -9.36 15.13 -30.97
N THR A 268 -10.09 16.24 -31.17
CA THR A 268 -10.71 16.56 -32.47
C THR A 268 -9.68 16.88 -33.55
N GLU A 269 -8.56 17.54 -33.21
CA GLU A 269 -7.43 17.75 -34.14
C GLU A 269 -6.79 16.44 -34.61
N LYS A 270 -7.00 15.34 -33.87
CA LYS A 270 -6.62 13.97 -34.28
C LYS A 270 -7.75 13.21 -34.99
N SER A 271 -8.78 13.93 -35.45
CA SER A 271 -9.95 13.43 -36.18
C SER A 271 -10.88 12.50 -35.37
N LEU A 272 -10.85 12.58 -34.04
CA LEU A 272 -11.77 11.85 -33.18
C LEU A 272 -13.09 12.60 -32.95
N THR A 273 -14.17 11.84 -32.91
CA THR A 273 -15.50 12.31 -32.51
C THR A 273 -15.67 12.15 -31.00
N ILE A 274 -16.06 13.22 -30.32
CA ILE A 274 -16.29 13.20 -28.87
C ILE A 274 -17.76 12.97 -28.58
N GLN A 275 -18.05 11.88 -27.86
CA GLN A 275 -19.38 11.56 -27.33
C GLN A 275 -19.35 11.83 -25.83
N GLU A 276 -19.90 12.96 -25.40
CA GLU A 276 -19.86 13.35 -23.99
C GLU A 276 -20.73 12.46 -23.11
N MET A 277 -20.18 12.10 -21.95
CA MET A 277 -20.96 11.44 -20.91
C MET A 277 -21.92 12.42 -20.27
N LYS A 278 -22.97 11.89 -19.64
CA LYS A 278 -23.93 12.69 -18.86
C LYS A 278 -23.24 13.66 -17.89
N HIS A 279 -22.20 13.19 -17.20
CA HIS A 279 -21.39 14.01 -16.32
C HIS A 279 -19.98 14.18 -16.90
N HIS A 280 -19.69 15.40 -17.37
CA HIS A 280 -18.42 15.81 -17.96
C HIS A 280 -17.97 17.19 -17.44
N GLY A 281 -16.76 17.62 -17.77
CA GLY A 281 -16.20 18.92 -17.38
C GLY A 281 -16.23 19.13 -15.86
N VAL A 282 -16.69 20.30 -15.43
CA VAL A 282 -16.88 20.70 -14.03
C VAL A 282 -17.76 19.73 -13.23
N ARG A 283 -18.66 18.99 -13.89
CA ARG A 283 -19.61 18.05 -13.26
C ARG A 283 -19.16 16.60 -13.28
N SER A 284 -17.98 16.29 -13.80
CA SER A 284 -17.45 14.91 -13.89
C SER A 284 -17.50 14.16 -12.55
N ILE A 285 -18.03 12.94 -12.53
CA ILE A 285 -18.05 12.10 -11.32
C ILE A 285 -16.63 11.56 -11.02
N CYS A 286 -16.32 11.31 -9.75
CA CYS A 286 -15.06 10.71 -9.33
C CYS A 286 -14.73 9.44 -10.13
N CYS A 287 -13.46 9.22 -10.49
CA CYS A 287 -13.03 7.99 -11.14
C CYS A 287 -12.99 6.79 -10.19
N GLY A 288 -12.82 7.02 -8.88
CA GLY A 288 -12.65 6.01 -7.85
C GLY A 288 -11.26 5.98 -7.19
N GLU A 289 -10.24 6.56 -7.82
CA GLU A 289 -8.84 6.54 -7.31
C GLU A 289 -8.54 7.66 -6.30
N GLY A 290 -9.29 8.77 -6.33
CA GLY A 290 -9.01 9.99 -5.57
C GLY A 290 -9.06 9.81 -4.04
N GLY A 291 -8.26 10.61 -3.33
CA GLY A 291 -8.22 10.64 -1.86
C GLY A 291 -7.74 9.35 -1.19
N SER A 292 -7.22 8.40 -1.98
CA SER A 292 -6.83 7.05 -1.55
C SER A 292 -7.95 6.28 -0.85
N VAL A 293 -9.20 6.56 -1.22
CA VAL A 293 -10.38 5.94 -0.60
C VAL A 293 -10.36 4.42 -0.75
N GLY A 294 -9.83 3.90 -1.86
CA GLY A 294 -9.72 2.45 -2.09
C GLY A 294 -8.91 1.69 -1.02
N CYS A 295 -8.09 2.38 -0.22
CA CYS A 295 -7.34 1.79 0.90
C CYS A 295 -8.23 1.46 2.11
N VAL A 296 -9.29 2.25 2.34
CA VAL A 296 -10.15 2.15 3.53
C VAL A 296 -11.59 1.77 3.22
N ASN A 297 -12.12 2.21 2.07
CA ASN A 297 -13.45 1.86 1.58
C ASN A 297 -13.40 1.54 0.06
N PRO A 298 -13.02 0.30 -0.31
CA PRO A 298 -12.94 -0.11 -1.71
C PRO A 298 -14.32 -0.13 -2.41
N ASP A 299 -15.42 -0.23 -1.67
CA ASP A 299 -16.75 -0.30 -2.27
C ASP A 299 -17.20 1.07 -2.78
N PHE A 300 -16.87 2.15 -2.07
CA PHE A 300 -17.04 3.52 -2.58
C PHE A 300 -16.20 3.76 -3.84
N SER A 301 -14.92 3.41 -3.77
CA SER A 301 -13.99 3.52 -4.88
C SER A 301 -14.53 2.81 -6.14
N LYS A 302 -14.95 1.55 -6.01
CA LYS A 302 -15.56 0.77 -7.11
C LYS A 302 -16.88 1.37 -7.57
N GLY A 303 -17.75 1.78 -6.65
CA GLY A 303 -19.07 2.31 -6.94
C GLY A 303 -19.03 3.56 -7.81
N TRP A 304 -18.05 4.44 -7.62
CA TRP A 304 -17.83 5.58 -8.52
C TRP A 304 -17.35 5.15 -9.90
N GLY A 305 -16.40 4.21 -9.97
CA GLY A 305 -15.90 3.66 -11.22
C GLY A 305 -16.98 2.98 -12.06
N ILE A 306 -17.86 2.19 -11.44
CA ILE A 306 -18.97 1.50 -12.11
C ILE A 306 -19.95 2.51 -12.73
N ARG A 307 -20.24 3.61 -12.03
CA ARG A 307 -21.08 4.69 -12.59
C ARG A 307 -20.44 5.34 -13.80
N ARG A 308 -19.14 5.62 -13.74
CA ARG A 308 -18.39 6.16 -14.88
C ARG A 308 -18.35 5.20 -16.06
N LYS A 309 -18.21 3.89 -15.81
CA LYS A 309 -18.34 2.85 -16.84
C LYS A 309 -19.74 2.87 -17.47
N GLY A 310 -20.79 2.95 -16.66
CA GLY A 310 -22.17 2.99 -17.14
C GLY A 310 -22.45 4.22 -18.01
N GLU A 311 -21.91 5.38 -17.66
CA GLU A 311 -22.05 6.58 -18.50
C GLU A 311 -21.26 6.51 -19.80
N ALA A 312 -20.09 5.87 -19.77
CA ALA A 312 -19.26 5.71 -20.96
C ALA A 312 -19.86 4.72 -21.97
N ASP A 313 -20.73 3.82 -21.52
CA ASP A 313 -21.48 2.88 -22.36
C ASP A 313 -20.63 2.13 -23.41
N GLY A 314 -19.47 1.64 -22.97
CA GLY A 314 -18.52 0.92 -23.83
C GLY A 314 -17.64 1.81 -24.72
N VAL A 315 -17.97 3.10 -24.88
CA VAL A 315 -17.13 4.09 -25.57
C VAL A 315 -15.82 4.26 -24.81
N ARG A 316 -14.70 4.33 -25.54
CA ARG A 316 -13.37 4.48 -24.94
C ARG A 316 -13.26 5.80 -24.18
N ILE A 317 -12.89 5.74 -22.91
CA ILE A 317 -12.65 6.91 -22.07
C ILE A 317 -11.25 7.46 -22.35
N LEU A 318 -11.19 8.72 -22.79
CA LEU A 318 -9.98 9.51 -22.83
C LEU A 318 -9.83 10.30 -21.54
N THR A 319 -8.67 10.26 -20.90
CA THR A 319 -8.37 11.09 -19.73
C THR A 319 -6.91 11.54 -19.76
N TYR A 320 -6.58 12.56 -18.98
CA TYR A 320 -5.25 13.14 -18.91
C TYR A 320 -4.66 13.06 -17.50
N CYS A 321 -5.20 12.14 -16.68
CA CYS A 321 -4.63 11.72 -15.41
C CYS A 321 -4.29 10.23 -15.46
N ALA A 322 -3.01 9.89 -15.28
CA ALA A 322 -2.55 8.50 -15.26
C ALA A 322 -3.26 7.64 -14.18
N GLY A 323 -3.59 8.23 -13.03
CA GLY A 323 -4.37 7.54 -11.98
C GLY A 323 -5.78 7.19 -12.45
N CYS A 324 -6.49 8.13 -13.08
CA CYS A 324 -7.80 7.88 -13.66
C CYS A 324 -7.73 6.81 -14.77
N ALA A 325 -6.73 6.91 -15.66
CA ALA A 325 -6.54 5.95 -16.74
C ALA A 325 -6.31 4.53 -16.21
N ASN A 326 -5.47 4.37 -15.20
CA ASN A 326 -5.18 3.07 -14.59
C ASN A 326 -6.36 2.50 -13.79
N PHE A 327 -7.17 3.35 -13.15
CA PHE A 327 -8.35 2.90 -12.41
C PHE A 327 -9.49 2.51 -13.34
N LEU A 328 -9.93 3.44 -14.21
CA LEU A 328 -11.05 3.22 -15.11
C LEU A 328 -10.73 2.17 -16.19
N GLY A 329 -9.46 2.04 -16.59
CA GLY A 329 -8.99 1.01 -17.52
C GLY A 329 -9.22 -0.43 -17.05
N ARG A 330 -9.52 -0.64 -15.76
CA ARG A 330 -9.94 -1.96 -15.22
C ARG A 330 -11.42 -2.26 -15.46
N LEU A 331 -12.22 -1.24 -15.79
CA LEU A 331 -13.68 -1.31 -15.88
C LEU A 331 -14.19 -1.08 -17.30
N ASN A 332 -13.56 -0.16 -18.04
CA ASN A 332 -13.91 0.26 -19.38
C ASN A 332 -12.63 0.56 -20.18
N PRO A 333 -12.58 0.37 -21.52
CA PRO A 333 -11.45 0.82 -22.34
C PRO A 333 -11.12 2.28 -22.03
N THR A 334 -9.91 2.53 -21.54
CA THR A 334 -9.49 3.86 -21.08
C THR A 334 -8.06 4.12 -21.50
N SER A 335 -7.82 5.28 -22.11
CA SER A 335 -6.50 5.70 -22.59
C SER A 335 -6.09 7.04 -21.96
N HIS A 336 -4.78 7.23 -21.80
CA HIS A 336 -4.25 8.54 -21.46
C HIS A 336 -4.12 9.38 -22.73
N ILE A 337 -4.33 10.70 -22.67
CA ILE A 337 -4.22 11.56 -23.87
C ILE A 337 -2.83 11.53 -24.50
N LEU A 338 -1.77 11.37 -23.71
CA LEU A 338 -0.41 11.18 -24.27
C LEU A 338 -0.26 9.89 -25.08
N ASP A 339 -1.05 8.84 -24.78
CA ASP A 339 -1.07 7.65 -25.61
C ASP A 339 -1.62 8.01 -27.00
N LEU A 340 -2.74 8.74 -27.01
CA LEU A 340 -3.41 9.22 -28.23
C LEU A 340 -2.52 10.13 -29.08
N LEU A 341 -1.86 11.12 -28.47
CA LEU A 341 -1.08 12.11 -29.21
C LEU A 341 0.17 11.51 -29.88
N PHE A 342 0.81 10.52 -29.24
CA PHE A 342 2.08 9.95 -29.71
C PHE A 342 1.93 8.58 -30.41
N GLU A 343 0.89 7.79 -30.11
CA GLU A 343 0.60 6.51 -30.78
C GLU A 343 -0.93 6.35 -30.97
N PRO A 344 -1.55 7.16 -31.84
CA PRO A 344 -3.01 7.21 -32.00
C PRO A 344 -3.61 5.84 -32.42
N GLU A 345 -3.03 5.18 -33.42
CA GLU A 345 -3.52 3.90 -33.95
C GLU A 345 -3.50 2.79 -32.88
N ALA A 346 -2.35 2.61 -32.21
CA ALA A 346 -2.22 1.64 -31.12
C ALA A 346 -3.17 1.98 -29.95
N THR A 347 -3.44 3.26 -29.73
CA THR A 347 -4.35 3.72 -28.67
C THR A 347 -5.77 3.26 -28.92
N LEU A 348 -6.29 3.43 -30.15
CA LEU A 348 -7.64 2.96 -30.49
C LEU A 348 -7.74 1.44 -30.55
N ALA A 349 -6.71 0.78 -31.11
CA ALA A 349 -6.61 -0.68 -31.13
C ALA A 349 -6.48 -1.29 -29.73
N GLY A 350 -6.15 -0.49 -28.71
CA GLY A 350 -5.95 -0.97 -27.34
C GLY A 350 -4.64 -1.74 -27.15
N THR A 351 -3.66 -1.54 -28.03
CA THR A 351 -2.38 -2.27 -28.05
C THR A 351 -1.22 -1.48 -27.43
N VAL A 352 -1.46 -0.26 -26.95
CA VAL A 352 -0.45 0.55 -26.24
C VAL A 352 0.09 -0.20 -25.02
N LYS A 353 1.41 -0.29 -24.94
CA LYS A 353 2.11 -0.95 -23.84
C LYS A 353 2.08 -0.10 -22.57
N ILE A 354 1.20 -0.45 -21.64
CA ILE A 354 1.16 0.17 -20.30
C ILE A 354 1.89 -0.73 -19.29
N SER A 355 2.99 -0.22 -18.74
CA SER A 355 3.79 -0.98 -17.78
C SER A 355 3.10 -1.11 -16.42
N LYS A 356 3.22 -2.29 -15.80
CA LYS A 356 2.70 -2.60 -14.45
C LYS A 356 3.85 -2.80 -13.47
N ALA A 357 3.57 -2.71 -12.16
CA ALA A 357 4.56 -3.04 -11.14
C ALA A 357 4.98 -4.52 -11.26
N PRO A 358 6.26 -4.87 -11.05
CA PRO A 358 7.36 -3.99 -10.60
C PRO A 358 8.10 -3.24 -11.71
N TRP A 359 7.81 -3.52 -12.99
CA TRP A 359 8.50 -2.92 -14.15
C TRP A 359 8.41 -1.39 -14.21
N THR A 360 7.32 -0.83 -13.67
CA THR A 360 7.18 0.63 -13.52
C THR A 360 8.35 1.27 -12.77
N TYR A 361 8.93 0.58 -11.78
CA TYR A 361 10.08 1.10 -11.06
C TYR A 361 11.36 1.04 -11.91
N LEU A 362 11.57 -0.03 -12.66
CA LEU A 362 12.72 -0.14 -13.56
C LEU A 362 12.66 0.94 -14.66
N ASN A 363 11.48 1.18 -15.21
CA ASN A 363 11.25 2.24 -16.19
C ASN A 363 11.62 3.62 -15.66
N ARG A 364 11.26 3.94 -14.41
CA ARG A 364 11.67 5.21 -13.78
C ARG A 364 13.19 5.36 -13.68
N LEU A 365 13.90 4.28 -13.36
CA LEU A 365 15.37 4.29 -13.30
C LEU A 365 15.99 4.46 -14.69
N ARG A 366 15.46 3.75 -15.69
CA ARG A 366 15.90 3.88 -17.09
C ARG A 366 15.66 5.28 -17.63
N LEU A 367 14.48 5.85 -17.37
CA LEU A 367 14.13 7.20 -17.79
C LEU A 367 15.01 8.26 -17.11
N LYS A 368 15.27 8.11 -15.80
CA LYS A 368 16.23 8.94 -15.08
C LYS A 368 17.63 8.85 -15.69
N SER A 369 18.11 7.64 -15.99
CA SER A 369 19.41 7.42 -16.62
C SER A 369 19.48 8.05 -18.03
N TYR A 370 18.39 7.95 -18.80
CA TYR A 370 18.26 8.62 -20.08
C TYR A 370 18.44 10.14 -19.93
N PHE A 371 17.68 10.81 -19.04
CA PHE A 371 17.79 12.26 -18.87
C PHE A 371 19.16 12.71 -18.34
N LYS A 372 19.79 11.94 -17.46
CA LYS A 372 21.17 12.21 -17.01
C LYS A 372 22.20 12.23 -18.15
N LYS A 373 21.95 11.48 -19.23
CA LYS A 373 22.84 11.39 -20.39
C LYS A 373 22.52 12.39 -21.49
N HIS A 374 21.25 12.81 -21.60
CA HIS A 374 20.76 13.59 -22.76
C HIS A 374 20.48 15.05 -22.44
N ILE A 375 20.50 15.44 -21.16
CA ILE A 375 20.39 16.85 -20.76
C ILE A 375 21.79 17.35 -20.41
N ASN A 376 22.28 18.33 -21.17
CA ASN A 376 23.46 19.09 -20.80
C ASN A 376 23.07 20.07 -19.67
N ALA A 377 23.01 19.56 -18.44
CA ALA A 377 22.50 20.28 -17.29
C ALA A 377 23.61 21.12 -16.62
N ALA A 378 23.40 22.44 -16.54
CA ALA A 378 24.24 23.33 -15.74
C ALA A 378 24.08 23.09 -14.23
N ALA A 379 22.88 22.67 -13.81
CA ALA A 379 22.61 22.26 -12.44
C ALA A 379 21.86 20.92 -12.40
N THR A 380 22.29 20.02 -11.52
CA THR A 380 21.61 18.75 -11.30
C THR A 380 21.37 18.48 -9.81
N ARG A 381 20.28 17.77 -9.52
CA ARG A 381 19.97 17.35 -8.16
C ARG A 381 19.26 15.99 -8.12
N GLU A 382 19.51 15.26 -7.06
CA GLU A 382 18.67 14.15 -6.59
C GLU A 382 18.18 14.48 -5.19
N ARG A 383 16.93 14.15 -4.85
CA ARG A 383 16.37 14.51 -3.56
C ARG A 383 16.97 13.67 -2.44
N THR A 384 17.58 14.32 -1.46
CA THR A 384 18.10 13.71 -0.22
C THR A 384 17.29 14.11 1.01
N PHE A 385 16.57 15.24 0.94
CA PHE A 385 15.72 15.72 2.03
C PHE A 385 14.58 14.75 2.33
N THR A 386 14.31 14.56 3.62
CA THR A 386 13.17 13.78 4.13
C THR A 386 12.42 14.59 5.17
N GLY A 387 11.15 14.93 4.90
CA GLY A 387 10.29 15.68 5.82
C GLY A 387 9.72 14.84 6.97
N GLU A 388 10.42 13.79 7.42
CA GLU A 388 10.06 13.03 8.62
C GLU A 388 11.08 13.36 9.71
N GLU A 389 10.62 13.73 10.91
CA GLU A 389 11.44 13.55 12.12
C GLU A 389 11.82 12.08 12.17
N GLN A 390 13.11 11.78 11.93
CA GLN A 390 13.60 10.44 12.13
C GLN A 390 13.35 10.06 13.58
N SER A 391 12.37 9.19 13.82
CA SER A 391 12.28 8.38 15.02
C SER A 391 13.54 7.53 15.10
N ARG A 392 14.62 8.12 15.64
CA ARG A 392 15.87 7.45 16.02
C ARG A 392 15.54 6.21 16.85
N GLY A 393 14.45 6.25 17.62
CA GLY A 393 13.95 5.14 18.44
C GLY A 393 13.61 3.85 17.69
N LEU A 394 13.09 3.88 16.45
CA LEU A 394 12.76 2.64 15.73
C LEU A 394 14.00 1.98 15.11
N MET A 395 14.93 2.77 14.59
CA MET A 395 16.20 2.27 14.06
C MET A 395 17.10 1.79 15.20
N LEU A 396 17.16 2.53 16.31
CA LEU A 396 17.84 2.12 17.54
C LEU A 396 17.21 0.85 18.13
N LYS A 397 15.87 0.72 18.19
CA LYS A 397 15.22 -0.54 18.61
C LYS A 397 15.58 -1.71 17.71
N ARG A 398 15.61 -1.53 16.38
CA ARG A 398 16.02 -2.59 15.45
C ARG A 398 17.49 -2.95 15.60
N MET A 399 18.37 -1.97 15.81
CA MET A 399 19.79 -2.18 16.08
C MET A 399 20.03 -2.84 17.43
N VAL A 400 19.30 -2.46 18.48
CA VAL A 400 19.36 -3.07 19.81
C VAL A 400 18.84 -4.50 19.79
N ILE A 401 17.73 -4.78 19.09
CA ILE A 401 17.22 -6.16 18.91
C ILE A 401 18.23 -7.00 18.12
N LEU A 402 18.83 -6.45 17.06
CA LEU A 402 19.87 -7.15 16.28
C LEU A 402 21.13 -7.40 17.12
N LEU A 403 21.59 -6.41 17.88
CA LEU A 403 22.73 -6.52 18.79
C LEU A 403 22.47 -7.52 19.92
N ALA A 404 21.27 -7.54 20.49
CA ALA A 404 20.88 -8.53 21.50
C ALA A 404 20.86 -9.95 20.90
N LEU A 405 20.34 -10.13 19.68
CA LEU A 405 20.38 -11.41 18.96
C LEU A 405 21.82 -11.87 18.68
N VAL A 406 22.68 -10.97 18.21
CA VAL A 406 24.10 -11.26 17.97
C VAL A 406 24.81 -11.58 19.29
N ALA A 407 24.55 -10.83 20.36
CA ALA A 407 25.12 -11.08 21.68
C ALA A 407 24.69 -12.45 22.25
N VAL A 408 23.44 -12.87 22.06
CA VAL A 408 22.97 -14.21 22.44
C VAL A 408 23.68 -15.29 21.61
N ILE A 409 23.82 -15.12 20.30
CA ILE A 409 24.52 -16.06 19.42
C ILE A 409 26.00 -16.18 19.82
N VAL A 410 26.66 -15.06 20.11
CA VAL A 410 28.06 -15.02 20.55
C VAL A 410 28.21 -15.62 21.95
N ALA A 411 27.30 -15.32 22.89
CA ALA A 411 27.31 -15.91 24.22
C ALA A 411 27.13 -17.43 24.18
N VAL A 412 26.26 -17.97 23.31
CA VAL A 412 26.08 -19.42 23.08
C VAL A 412 27.32 -20.07 22.44
N ARG A 413 28.03 -19.35 21.57
CA ARG A 413 29.31 -19.81 20.99
C ARG A 413 30.45 -19.80 22.00
N MET A 414 30.51 -18.77 22.85
CA MET A 414 31.57 -18.58 23.85
C MET A 414 31.37 -19.43 25.11
N SER A 415 30.13 -19.78 25.46
CA SER A 415 29.83 -20.63 26.62
C SER A 415 30.18 -22.11 26.43
N GLY A 416 30.71 -22.50 25.26
CA GLY A 416 31.01 -23.90 24.96
C GLY A 416 29.77 -24.77 24.75
N ALA A 417 28.56 -24.20 24.70
CA ALA A 417 27.31 -24.95 24.46
C ALA A 417 27.32 -25.69 23.10
N THR A 418 28.12 -25.23 22.13
CA THR A 418 28.36 -25.93 20.87
C THR A 418 29.16 -27.22 21.01
N GLN A 419 29.89 -27.42 22.11
CA GLN A 419 30.61 -28.67 22.44
C GLN A 419 29.69 -29.74 23.06
N TYR A 420 28.50 -29.35 23.55
CA TYR A 420 27.44 -30.27 23.98
C TYR A 420 26.51 -30.69 22.84
N LEU A 421 26.67 -30.07 21.65
CA LEU A 421 26.01 -30.47 20.41
C LEU A 421 26.80 -31.56 19.66
N GLU A 422 27.93 -32.03 20.20
CA GLU A 422 28.66 -33.19 19.68
C GLU A 422 27.93 -34.50 20.04
N GLN A 423 27.78 -35.32 19.01
CA GLN A 423 26.86 -36.46 18.90
C GLN A 423 27.04 -37.54 19.97
N GLU A 424 28.24 -37.67 20.54
CA GLU A 424 28.58 -38.67 21.56
C GLU A 424 28.22 -38.22 22.98
N LYS A 425 28.35 -36.92 23.29
CA LYS A 425 27.99 -36.38 24.61
C LYS A 425 26.49 -36.22 24.79
N LEU A 426 25.74 -35.89 23.74
CA LEU A 426 24.28 -35.81 23.80
C LEU A 426 23.64 -37.18 24.05
N ARG A 427 24.19 -38.25 23.45
CA ARG A 427 23.78 -39.63 23.71
C ARG A 427 24.20 -40.11 25.09
N ALA A 428 25.41 -39.79 25.56
CA ALA A 428 25.88 -40.16 26.89
C ALA A 428 25.13 -39.44 28.03
N LEU A 429 24.84 -38.13 27.86
CA LEU A 429 24.09 -37.35 28.82
C LEU A 429 22.65 -37.88 28.96
N ILE A 430 22.02 -38.26 27.85
CA ILE A 430 20.63 -38.73 27.81
C ILE A 430 20.52 -40.21 28.21
N ALA A 431 21.51 -41.04 27.89
CA ALA A 431 21.61 -42.40 28.41
C ALA A 431 21.72 -42.42 29.94
N GLY A 432 22.30 -41.38 30.56
CA GLY A 432 22.35 -41.20 32.01
C GLY A 432 21.02 -40.85 32.68
N TYR A 433 20.00 -40.36 31.95
CA TYR A 433 18.68 -39.99 32.48
C TYR A 433 17.59 -41.04 32.26
N GLY A 434 17.88 -42.15 31.57
CA GLY A 434 16.96 -43.28 31.40
C GLY A 434 15.54 -42.88 30.99
N ALA A 435 14.54 -43.26 31.80
CA ALA A 435 13.11 -43.00 31.53
C ALA A 435 12.69 -41.52 31.57
N LEU A 436 13.52 -40.60 32.05
CA LEU A 436 13.21 -39.15 32.10
C LEU A 436 13.57 -38.41 30.81
N ALA A 437 14.34 -39.04 29.91
CA ALA A 437 14.77 -38.44 28.65
C ALA A 437 13.61 -37.92 27.76
N PRO A 438 12.49 -38.66 27.57
CA PRO A 438 11.34 -38.16 26.82
C PRO A 438 10.71 -36.93 27.47
N VAL A 439 10.59 -36.91 28.81
CA VAL A 439 9.94 -35.81 29.53
C VAL A 439 10.74 -34.50 29.38
N ILE A 440 12.06 -34.57 29.51
CA ILE A 440 12.95 -33.40 29.34
C ILE A 440 12.90 -32.90 27.89
N TYR A 441 12.90 -33.80 26.91
CA TYR A 441 12.73 -33.44 25.50
C TYR A 441 11.38 -32.76 25.26
N MET A 442 10.29 -33.31 25.82
CA MET A 442 8.97 -32.77 25.61
C MET A 442 8.79 -31.39 26.25
N LEU A 443 9.33 -31.17 27.45
CA LEU A 443 9.31 -29.88 28.13
C LEU A 443 10.14 -28.83 27.40
N SER A 444 11.35 -29.18 26.95
CA SER A 444 12.21 -28.24 26.21
C SER A 444 11.59 -27.85 24.87
N TYR A 445 10.97 -28.79 24.15
CA TYR A 445 10.25 -28.51 22.92
C TYR A 445 8.97 -27.71 23.18
N ALA A 446 8.22 -27.97 24.26
CA ALA A 446 7.04 -27.18 24.59
C ALA A 446 7.35 -25.69 24.87
N VAL A 447 8.52 -25.39 25.45
CA VAL A 447 8.92 -24.00 25.76
C VAL A 447 9.54 -23.29 24.56
N ALA A 448 10.23 -24.02 23.67
CA ALA A 448 10.99 -23.46 22.56
C ALA A 448 10.19 -22.54 21.60
N PRO A 449 8.97 -22.86 21.15
CA PRO A 449 8.16 -21.97 20.32
C PRO A 449 7.81 -20.66 21.01
N SER A 450 7.65 -20.68 22.34
CA SER A 450 7.36 -19.49 23.14
C SER A 450 8.57 -18.54 23.18
N LEU A 451 9.79 -19.09 23.13
CA LEU A 451 11.05 -18.35 23.07
C LEU A 451 11.51 -18.02 21.64
N PHE A 452 10.66 -18.22 20.63
CA PHE A 452 10.98 -18.03 19.20
C PHE A 452 12.15 -18.89 18.67
N LEU A 453 12.48 -19.99 19.36
CA LEU A 453 13.52 -20.91 18.90
C LEU A 453 13.01 -21.72 17.69
N PRO A 454 13.88 -22.05 16.72
CA PRO A 454 13.49 -22.86 15.57
C PRO A 454 13.15 -24.30 16.01
N GLY A 455 11.99 -24.80 15.60
CA GLY A 455 11.54 -26.16 15.97
C GLY A 455 12.23 -27.29 15.20
N LEU A 456 12.79 -27.00 14.02
CA LEU A 456 13.40 -28.02 13.14
C LEU A 456 14.62 -28.72 13.77
N PRO A 457 15.57 -28.03 14.44
CA PRO A 457 16.63 -28.69 15.20
C PRO A 457 16.11 -29.67 16.26
N LEU A 458 15.06 -29.29 17.00
CA LEU A 458 14.47 -30.14 18.03
C LEU A 458 13.78 -31.36 17.43
N THR A 459 13.08 -31.19 16.31
CA THR A 459 12.48 -32.33 15.57
C THR A 459 13.54 -33.32 15.11
N ILE A 460 14.68 -32.85 14.59
CA ILE A 460 15.79 -33.72 14.17
C ILE A 460 16.36 -34.49 15.36
N VAL A 461 16.56 -33.81 16.49
CA VAL A 461 17.00 -34.44 17.75
C VAL A 461 16.01 -35.52 18.19
N GLY A 462 14.70 -35.26 18.08
CA GLY A 462 13.65 -36.24 18.42
C GLY A 462 13.76 -37.54 17.64
N GLY A 463 14.01 -37.48 16.32
CA GLY A 463 14.15 -38.70 15.51
C GLY A 463 15.48 -39.42 15.72
N ILE A 464 16.57 -38.68 15.98
CA ILE A 464 17.88 -39.26 16.30
C ILE A 464 17.88 -40.00 17.64
N LEU A 465 17.16 -39.47 18.65
CA LEU A 465 17.17 -40.00 20.01
C LEU A 465 16.14 -41.10 20.25
N PHE A 466 14.93 -40.95 19.72
CA PHE A 466 13.79 -41.82 20.05
C PHE A 466 13.33 -42.70 18.88
N GLY A 467 13.99 -42.60 17.73
CA GLY A 467 13.65 -43.38 16.53
C GLY A 467 12.35 -42.95 15.86
N PRO A 468 11.92 -43.67 14.81
CA PRO A 468 10.85 -43.22 13.91
C PRO A 468 9.47 -43.20 14.56
N LEU A 469 9.17 -44.15 15.46
CA LEU A 469 7.84 -44.25 16.08
C LEU A 469 7.71 -43.31 17.29
N TRP A 470 8.55 -43.50 18.30
CA TRP A 470 8.49 -42.72 19.54
C TRP A 470 8.95 -41.27 19.33
N GLY A 471 9.86 -41.02 18.38
CA GLY A 471 10.21 -39.66 17.97
C GLY A 471 9.01 -38.89 17.41
N VAL A 472 8.11 -39.53 16.65
CA VAL A 472 6.88 -38.88 16.15
C VAL A 472 5.96 -38.55 17.30
N VAL A 473 5.70 -39.52 18.19
CA VAL A 473 4.80 -39.36 19.34
C VAL A 473 5.25 -38.21 20.24
N TYR A 474 6.51 -38.22 20.68
CA TYR A 474 7.01 -37.17 21.57
C TYR A 474 7.07 -35.80 20.88
N THR A 475 7.46 -35.76 19.60
CA THR A 475 7.61 -34.49 18.89
C THR A 475 6.26 -33.85 18.57
N ILE A 476 5.27 -34.61 18.11
CA ILE A 476 3.97 -34.03 17.75
C ILE A 476 3.21 -33.53 18.99
N ILE A 477 3.29 -34.25 20.11
CA ILE A 477 2.69 -33.84 21.38
C ILE A 477 3.36 -32.54 21.84
N SER A 478 4.68 -32.49 21.85
CA SER A 478 5.42 -31.32 22.36
C SER A 478 5.28 -30.10 21.46
N ALA A 479 5.30 -30.28 20.14
CA ALA A 479 5.06 -29.21 19.18
C ALA A 479 3.64 -28.64 19.31
N THR A 480 2.65 -29.50 19.53
CA THR A 480 1.26 -29.09 19.75
C THR A 480 1.11 -28.35 21.07
N VAL A 481 1.68 -28.87 22.17
CA VAL A 481 1.67 -28.22 23.48
C VAL A 481 2.36 -26.86 23.40
N GLY A 482 3.54 -26.76 22.80
CA GLY A 482 4.24 -25.48 22.65
C GLY A 482 3.48 -24.48 21.77
N ALA A 483 2.83 -24.94 20.71
CA ALA A 483 1.95 -24.10 19.89
C ALA A 483 0.74 -23.59 20.69
N CYS A 484 0.17 -24.42 21.57
CA CYS A 484 -0.93 -24.07 22.46
C CYS A 484 -0.48 -23.07 23.54
N VAL A 485 0.69 -23.25 24.14
CA VAL A 485 1.25 -22.32 25.13
C VAL A 485 1.47 -20.94 24.51
N ALA A 486 2.15 -20.85 23.36
CA ALA A 486 2.36 -19.58 22.66
C ALA A 486 1.03 -18.90 22.27
N PHE A 487 0.04 -19.69 21.85
CA PHE A 487 -1.32 -19.21 21.55
C PHE A 487 -2.02 -18.63 22.79
N LEU A 488 -1.95 -19.31 23.93
CA LEU A 488 -2.59 -18.88 25.18
C LEU A 488 -1.89 -17.65 25.78
N ILE A 489 -0.56 -17.60 25.73
CA ILE A 489 0.22 -16.40 26.10
C ILE A 489 -0.27 -15.20 25.29
N SER A 490 -0.36 -15.35 23.97
CA SER A 490 -0.86 -14.29 23.10
C SER A 490 -2.29 -13.87 23.43
N ARG A 491 -3.16 -14.84 23.73
CA ARG A 491 -4.58 -14.63 24.00
C ARG A 491 -4.87 -13.90 25.30
N TYR A 492 -4.17 -14.25 26.38
CA TYR A 492 -4.46 -13.74 27.72
C TYR A 492 -3.52 -12.62 28.17
N ILE A 493 -2.29 -12.57 27.63
CA ILE A 493 -1.29 -11.57 28.02
C ILE A 493 -1.08 -10.54 26.91
N GLY A 494 -1.18 -10.95 25.64
CA GLY A 494 -0.90 -10.09 24.48
C GLY A 494 -2.10 -9.36 23.88
N ARG A 495 -3.32 -9.87 24.09
CA ARG A 495 -4.50 -9.42 23.34
C ARG A 495 -4.86 -7.96 23.60
N ASP A 496 -4.98 -7.54 24.86
CA ASP A 496 -5.37 -6.17 25.19
C ASP A 496 -4.33 -5.12 24.75
N TRP A 497 -3.04 -5.47 24.88
CA TRP A 497 -1.94 -4.61 24.43
C TRP A 497 -1.90 -4.46 22.90
N ILE A 498 -2.18 -5.54 22.16
CA ILE A 498 -2.09 -5.57 20.70
C ILE A 498 -3.38 -5.08 20.02
N GLU A 499 -4.55 -5.37 20.58
CA GLU A 499 -5.85 -4.88 20.11
C GLU A 499 -5.95 -3.36 20.24
N SER A 500 -5.27 -2.77 21.24
CA SER A 500 -5.11 -1.31 21.35
C SER A 500 -4.26 -0.70 20.22
N LYS A 501 -3.35 -1.48 19.59
CA LYS A 501 -2.41 -1.02 18.56
C LYS A 501 -2.72 -1.46 17.13
N LEU A 502 -3.44 -2.55 16.91
CA LEU A 502 -3.84 -3.02 15.59
C LEU A 502 -5.34 -2.80 15.35
N ARG A 503 -5.72 -1.56 15.05
CA ARG A 503 -7.10 -1.17 14.67
C ARG A 503 -7.33 -1.11 13.15
N SER A 504 -6.57 -1.86 12.35
CA SER A 504 -6.73 -1.83 10.88
C SER A 504 -7.99 -2.57 10.40
N SER A 505 -8.62 -2.05 9.33
CA SER A 505 -9.81 -2.67 8.73
C SER A 505 -9.56 -4.09 8.19
N ARG A 506 -8.31 -4.36 7.81
CA ARG A 506 -7.85 -5.70 7.39
C ARG A 506 -7.82 -6.69 8.53
N TRP A 507 -7.48 -6.24 9.75
CA TRP A 507 -7.49 -7.12 10.91
C TRP A 507 -8.91 -7.51 11.29
N LYS A 508 -9.86 -6.55 11.29
CA LYS A 508 -11.27 -6.87 11.50
C LYS A 508 -11.83 -7.86 10.47
N LYS A 509 -11.54 -7.65 9.18
CA LYS A 509 -11.96 -8.60 8.13
C LYS A 509 -11.30 -9.97 8.25
N LEU A 510 -10.04 -10.03 8.66
CA LEU A 510 -9.33 -11.29 8.86
C LEU A 510 -9.83 -11.99 10.15
N ASP A 511 -10.14 -11.25 11.21
CA ASP A 511 -10.73 -11.77 12.44
C ASP A 511 -12.15 -12.32 12.18
N GLU A 512 -13.00 -11.58 11.43
CA GLU A 512 -14.34 -12.03 10.99
C GLU A 512 -14.28 -13.26 10.06
N MET A 513 -13.32 -13.32 9.14
CA MET A 513 -13.13 -14.46 8.24
C MET A 513 -12.66 -15.71 8.99
N VAL A 514 -11.88 -15.51 10.05
CA VAL A 514 -11.36 -16.55 10.94
C VAL A 514 -12.40 -16.99 11.97
N GLU A 515 -13.37 -16.15 12.32
CA GLU A 515 -14.48 -16.48 13.24
C GLU A 515 -15.37 -17.61 12.69
N ASN A 516 -15.73 -17.56 11.40
CA ASN A 516 -16.61 -18.55 10.77
C ASN A 516 -15.91 -19.83 10.27
N HIS A 517 -14.59 -19.79 10.05
CA HIS A 517 -13.82 -20.89 9.43
C HIS A 517 -12.42 -21.12 10.04
N GLY A 518 -12.21 -20.75 11.30
CA GLY A 518 -10.88 -20.67 11.92
C GLY A 518 -10.04 -21.95 11.84
N TRP A 519 -10.66 -23.13 11.95
CA TRP A 519 -9.95 -24.41 11.84
C TRP A 519 -9.37 -24.63 10.43
N LYS A 520 -10.06 -24.17 9.37
CA LYS A 520 -9.59 -24.29 7.98
C LYS A 520 -8.38 -23.39 7.74
N ALA A 521 -8.38 -22.19 8.34
CA ALA A 521 -7.25 -21.27 8.26
C ALA A 521 -6.00 -21.84 8.97
N VAL A 522 -6.17 -22.38 10.18
CA VAL A 522 -5.09 -23.07 10.90
C VAL A 522 -4.58 -24.25 10.08
N ALA A 523 -5.46 -25.16 9.66
CA ALA A 523 -5.11 -26.32 8.85
C ALA A 523 -4.32 -25.95 7.58
N PHE A 524 -4.79 -24.95 6.84
CA PHE A 524 -4.11 -24.47 5.62
C PHE A 524 -2.69 -23.99 5.91
N THR A 525 -2.49 -23.20 6.97
CA THR A 525 -1.16 -22.68 7.33
C THR A 525 -0.21 -23.76 7.87
N ARG A 526 -0.73 -24.87 8.41
CA ARG A 526 0.09 -26.01 8.86
C ARG A 526 0.52 -26.91 7.71
N VAL A 527 -0.33 -27.08 6.70
CA VAL A 527 -0.02 -27.86 5.50
C VAL A 527 0.89 -27.07 4.55
N ILE A 528 0.76 -25.74 4.50
CA ILE A 528 1.54 -24.88 3.60
C ILE A 528 2.38 -23.89 4.42
N PRO A 529 3.68 -24.17 4.62
CA PRO A 529 4.55 -23.37 5.48
C PRO A 529 5.03 -22.07 4.79
N LEU A 530 4.09 -21.18 4.46
CA LEU A 530 4.40 -19.86 3.88
C LEU A 530 4.92 -18.86 4.92
N PHE A 531 4.63 -19.11 6.20
CA PHE A 531 4.91 -18.19 7.30
C PHE A 531 5.62 -18.90 8.45
N PRO A 532 6.45 -18.19 9.23
CA PRO A 532 7.17 -18.78 10.36
C PRO A 532 6.23 -19.36 11.42
N PHE A 533 6.49 -20.61 11.82
CA PHE A 533 5.67 -21.37 12.79
C PHE A 533 5.41 -20.60 14.10
N ASN A 534 6.47 -20.03 14.69
CA ASN A 534 6.37 -19.31 15.96
C ASN A 534 5.45 -18.08 15.83
N LEU A 535 5.60 -17.30 14.75
CA LEU A 535 4.79 -16.11 14.51
C LEU A 535 3.31 -16.45 14.31
N LEU A 536 3.01 -17.55 13.60
CA LEU A 536 1.64 -18.02 13.39
C LEU A 536 0.94 -18.36 14.71
N ASN A 537 1.65 -19.00 15.66
CA ASN A 537 1.05 -19.40 16.94
C ASN A 537 0.57 -18.19 17.74
N TYR A 538 1.40 -17.14 17.82
CA TYR A 538 1.02 -15.88 18.44
C TYR A 538 -0.08 -15.15 17.65
N ALA A 539 0.00 -15.13 16.33
CA ALA A 539 -0.99 -14.48 15.48
C ALA A 539 -2.39 -15.11 15.63
N PHE A 540 -2.49 -16.44 15.67
CA PHE A 540 -3.77 -17.11 15.90
C PHE A 540 -4.31 -16.88 17.31
N GLY A 541 -3.45 -16.75 18.32
CA GLY A 541 -3.89 -16.44 19.69
C GLY A 541 -4.61 -15.08 19.82
N LEU A 542 -4.26 -14.13 18.94
CA LEU A 542 -4.89 -12.80 18.83
C LEU A 542 -6.23 -12.80 18.08
N THR A 543 -6.57 -13.88 17.38
CA THR A 543 -7.84 -14.02 16.66
C THR A 543 -8.90 -14.70 17.50
N ARG A 544 -10.15 -14.68 17.04
CA ARG A 544 -11.30 -15.37 17.68
C ARG A 544 -11.34 -16.90 17.50
N VAL A 545 -10.28 -17.55 17.00
CA VAL A 545 -10.28 -19.03 16.83
C VAL A 545 -10.51 -19.73 18.17
N LYS A 546 -11.46 -20.68 18.21
CA LYS A 546 -11.67 -21.55 19.38
C LYS A 546 -10.41 -22.35 19.67
N PHE A 547 -9.96 -22.39 20.92
CA PHE A 547 -8.72 -23.09 21.32
C PHE A 547 -8.71 -24.55 20.84
N LEU A 548 -9.82 -25.27 20.99
CA LEU A 548 -9.93 -26.66 20.57
C LEU A 548 -9.74 -26.85 19.05
N HIS A 549 -10.29 -25.94 18.24
CA HIS A 549 -10.10 -25.95 16.79
C HIS A 549 -8.64 -25.72 16.41
N TYR A 550 -7.96 -24.82 17.12
CA TYR A 550 -6.54 -24.55 16.90
C TYR A 550 -5.66 -25.75 17.30
N ALA A 551 -5.91 -26.36 18.47
CA ALA A 551 -5.15 -27.49 18.98
C ALA A 551 -5.29 -28.73 18.08
N LEU A 552 -6.54 -29.11 17.74
CA LEU A 552 -6.82 -30.27 16.90
C LEU A 552 -6.30 -30.08 15.47
N ALA A 553 -6.53 -28.91 14.85
CA ALA A 553 -6.02 -28.64 13.51
C ALA A 553 -4.48 -28.61 13.48
N THR A 554 -3.83 -28.11 14.53
CA THR A 554 -2.37 -28.12 14.65
C THR A 554 -1.84 -29.55 14.77
N PHE A 555 -2.41 -30.37 15.64
CA PHE A 555 -2.01 -31.77 15.82
C PHE A 555 -2.17 -32.58 14.52
N VAL A 556 -3.36 -32.54 13.91
CA VAL A 556 -3.68 -33.36 12.73
C VAL A 556 -2.90 -32.92 11.51
N CYS A 557 -2.83 -31.61 11.25
CA CYS A 557 -2.22 -31.11 10.01
C CYS A 557 -0.69 -31.07 10.06
N MET A 558 -0.07 -31.08 11.23
CA MET A 558 1.39 -31.20 11.35
C MET A 558 1.87 -32.65 11.34
N LEU A 559 1.00 -33.63 11.63
CA LEU A 559 1.38 -35.03 11.75
C LEU A 559 2.09 -35.59 10.50
N PRO A 560 1.62 -35.35 9.25
CA PRO A 560 2.29 -35.88 8.06
C PRO A 560 3.72 -35.34 7.88
N ALA A 561 3.90 -34.04 8.11
CA ALA A 561 5.22 -33.42 8.04
C ALA A 561 6.12 -33.91 9.18
N CYS A 562 5.58 -34.06 10.40
CA CYS A 562 6.30 -34.60 11.55
C CYS A 562 6.82 -36.01 11.29
N ILE A 563 5.98 -36.90 10.76
CA ILE A 563 6.37 -38.27 10.37
C ILE A 563 7.50 -38.23 9.35
N ALA A 564 7.34 -37.44 8.28
CA ALA A 564 8.35 -37.33 7.22
C ALA A 564 9.72 -36.90 7.76
N TYR A 565 9.75 -35.83 8.57
CA TYR A 565 10.99 -35.32 9.15
C TYR A 565 11.61 -36.26 10.19
N ILE A 566 10.79 -36.89 11.03
CA ILE A 566 11.29 -37.81 12.06
C ILE A 566 11.88 -39.07 11.43
N VAL A 567 11.16 -39.71 10.49
CA VAL A 567 11.62 -40.92 9.77
C VAL A 567 12.92 -40.62 8.98
N PHE A 568 13.01 -39.45 8.36
CA PHE A 568 14.24 -39.00 7.72
C PHE A 568 15.39 -38.83 8.75
N SER A 569 15.13 -38.14 9.87
CA SER A 569 16.17 -37.84 10.87
C SER A 569 16.63 -39.06 11.65
N SER A 570 15.78 -40.06 11.87
CA SER A 570 16.16 -41.31 12.54
C SER A 570 17.18 -42.13 11.75
N SER A 571 17.20 -41.99 10.43
CA SER A 571 18.12 -42.72 9.53
C SER A 571 19.30 -41.88 9.05
N LEU A 572 19.30 -40.58 9.37
CA LEU A 572 20.34 -39.62 8.97
C LEU A 572 21.75 -40.07 9.41
N LEU A 573 21.85 -40.71 10.59
CA LEU A 573 23.13 -41.16 11.13
C LEU A 573 23.66 -42.43 10.46
N ASN A 574 22.78 -43.29 9.95
CA ASN A 574 23.18 -44.49 9.23
C ASN A 574 23.72 -44.14 7.84
N VAL A 575 23.13 -43.12 7.21
CA VAL A 575 23.59 -42.59 5.91
C VAL A 575 24.92 -41.88 6.01
N LEU A 576 25.16 -41.09 7.06
CA LEU A 576 26.47 -40.47 7.32
C LEU A 576 27.59 -41.51 7.55
N ARG A 577 27.22 -42.74 7.93
CA ARG A 577 28.11 -43.91 8.06
C ARG A 577 28.19 -44.77 6.78
N GLY A 578 27.63 -44.29 5.67
CA GLY A 578 27.69 -44.94 4.35
C GLY A 578 26.61 -46.00 4.10
N GLN A 579 25.63 -46.17 4.99
CA GLN A 579 24.57 -47.17 4.85
C GLN A 579 23.23 -46.50 4.48
N ILE A 580 22.74 -46.76 3.27
CA ILE A 580 21.43 -46.29 2.81
C ILE A 580 20.36 -47.27 3.31
N THR A 581 19.55 -46.85 4.27
CA THR A 581 18.45 -47.70 4.80
C THR A 581 17.12 -47.42 4.10
N PRO A 582 16.19 -48.39 4.02
CA PRO A 582 14.87 -48.19 3.43
C PRO A 582 14.09 -47.03 4.06
N GLU A 583 14.25 -46.81 5.37
CA GLU A 583 13.60 -45.73 6.12
C GLU A 583 14.10 -44.35 5.67
N PHE A 584 15.36 -44.24 5.24
CA PHE A 584 15.90 -43.00 4.68
C PHE A 584 15.25 -42.67 3.33
N LEU A 585 15.12 -43.67 2.45
CA LEU A 585 14.45 -43.52 1.15
C LEU A 585 12.97 -43.19 1.32
N ILE A 586 12.29 -43.83 2.27
CA ILE A 586 10.90 -43.53 2.66
C ILE A 586 10.78 -42.10 3.22
N GLY A 587 11.71 -41.69 4.10
CA GLY A 587 11.75 -40.33 4.65
C GLY A 587 11.92 -39.26 3.57
N ILE A 588 12.83 -39.47 2.62
CA ILE A 588 13.02 -38.57 1.46
C ILE A 588 11.76 -38.53 0.59
N ALA A 589 11.17 -39.69 0.27
CA ALA A 589 9.95 -39.76 -0.53
C ALA A 589 8.77 -39.03 0.13
N LEU A 590 8.62 -39.16 1.45
CA LEU A 590 7.61 -38.45 2.24
C LEU A 590 7.86 -36.94 2.29
N ILE A 591 9.10 -36.49 2.47
CA ILE A 591 9.45 -35.07 2.46
C ILE A 591 9.16 -34.45 1.08
N ILE A 592 9.55 -35.13 0.00
CA ILE A 592 9.26 -34.70 -1.38
C ILE A 592 7.75 -34.66 -1.61
N GLY A 593 7.02 -35.70 -1.21
CA GLY A 593 5.56 -35.78 -1.34
C GLY A 593 4.84 -34.62 -0.62
N VAL A 594 5.19 -34.37 0.64
CA VAL A 594 4.61 -33.27 1.44
C VAL A 594 5.00 -31.90 0.86
N SER A 595 6.22 -31.74 0.35
CA SER A 595 6.70 -30.47 -0.23
C SER A 595 6.08 -30.16 -1.60
N VAL A 596 5.71 -31.17 -2.39
CA VAL A 596 5.11 -31.04 -3.73
C VAL A 596 3.58 -30.92 -3.67
N MET A 597 2.93 -31.42 -2.60
CA MET A 597 1.49 -31.38 -2.40
C MET A 597 0.85 -29.98 -2.55
N PRO A 598 1.44 -28.87 -2.03
CA PRO A 598 0.90 -27.52 -2.24
C PRO A 598 0.92 -27.08 -3.72
N ALA A 599 1.95 -27.46 -4.48
CA ALA A 599 2.09 -27.14 -5.89
C ALA A 599 1.06 -27.89 -6.75
N VAL A 600 0.82 -29.17 -6.43
CA VAL A 600 -0.19 -30.01 -7.08
C VAL A 600 -1.59 -29.50 -6.77
N TYR A 601 -1.89 -29.18 -5.51
CA TYR A 601 -3.18 -28.59 -5.12
C TYR A 601 -3.46 -27.26 -5.83
N LYS A 602 -2.46 -26.39 -5.96
CA LYS A 602 -2.57 -25.13 -6.72
C LYS A 602 -2.88 -25.39 -8.20
N LYS A 603 -2.25 -26.39 -8.81
CA LYS A 603 -2.46 -26.79 -10.21
C LYS A 603 -3.87 -27.39 -10.44
N ILE A 604 -4.37 -28.20 -9.50
CA ILE A 604 -5.72 -28.78 -9.56
C ILE A 604 -6.80 -27.72 -9.36
N LYS A 605 -6.62 -26.80 -8.40
CA LYS A 605 -7.55 -25.70 -8.17
C LYS A 605 -7.59 -24.71 -9.34
N ALA A 606 -6.45 -24.42 -9.96
CA ALA A 606 -6.38 -23.61 -11.17
C ALA A 606 -7.11 -24.25 -12.37
N ARG A 607 -7.07 -25.59 -12.50
CA ARG A 607 -7.83 -26.33 -13.52
C ARG A 607 -9.34 -26.36 -13.28
N ARG A 608 -9.79 -26.36 -12.02
CA ARG A 608 -11.23 -26.31 -11.67
C ARG A 608 -11.82 -24.90 -11.73
N ALA A 609 -11.01 -23.85 -11.58
CA ALA A 609 -11.44 -22.46 -11.72
C ALA A 609 -11.48 -21.96 -13.18
N GLY A 610 -11.08 -22.80 -14.15
CA GLY A 610 -11.15 -22.54 -15.58
C GLY A 610 -12.16 -23.42 -16.33
N ARG A 611 -13.14 -24.00 -15.62
CA ARG A 611 -14.35 -24.62 -16.18
C ARG A 611 -15.56 -23.82 -15.78
#